data_AF-A0A9D2ED70-F1
#
_entry.id   AF-A0A9D2ED70-F1
#
_cell.length_a   1.000
_cell.length_b   1.000
_cell.length_c   1.000
_cell.angle_alpha   90.00
_cell.angle_beta   90.00
_cell.angle_gamma   90.00
#
_symmetry.space_group_name_H-M   'P 1'
#
loop_
_entity.id
_entity.type
_entity.pdbx_description
1 polymer ?
#
loop_
_entity_poly.entity_id
_entity_poly.type
_entity_poly.pdbx_seq_one_letter_code
_entity_poly.pdbx_strand_id
1 'polypeptide(L)'
;MLDLIGDEASGYLSAPAERSRWQDTWTMQRTRREALALLARTYGSWARTLAGALASALLLGGSVVLGLGVTALADDGDLVAVLLMVAAVLLLLAGLAGGGYVLFTGTRVVGALRAWSAARAADGGPGLAVLFTPAVVVRLVLAAVLLVGAVTLVLVRTGALSIETAEQAGDALSQWLAAAVAAGSAAAAVSGAVRTALALRRRPGTPVSGWQAQHGSPAASGGAPAAQQWAPEQWAPQPAGPTTTEHGPGYPGPGADTSAPAAEPGAGEGTAESAEEEWAATRMVSDLQPAPAPLQARSADGQVVTAEGVTLVGRSPQGRPGEQIAALLALTDTAVSKTHLALRLAEGRIWVTDRASTNGTVLLRDGGTESLTPWQETPLAPGDRLLVGATTMDIEHVDQA
;
A
#
# COMPACT_ATOMS: atom_id res chain seq x y z
N MET A 1 -0.15 -34.19 30.42
CA MET A 1 1.10 -34.06 29.63
C MET A 1 1.28 -32.62 29.10
N LEU A 2 0.77 -31.60 29.80
CA LEU A 2 0.88 -30.18 29.41
C LEU A 2 1.24 -29.26 30.59
N ASP A 3 1.82 -29.81 31.67
CA ASP A 3 2.27 -29.05 32.87
C ASP A 3 3.81 -29.00 33.00
N LEU A 4 4.55 -29.33 31.93
CA LEU A 4 6.02 -29.40 31.95
C LEU A 4 6.71 -28.13 31.43
N ILE A 5 5.95 -27.06 31.24
CA ILE A 5 6.47 -25.77 30.81
C ILE A 5 6.04 -24.77 31.87
N GLY A 6 6.93 -24.53 32.85
CA GLY A 6 6.70 -23.57 33.93
C GLY A 6 6.32 -22.18 33.38
N ASP A 7 5.64 -21.39 34.22
CA ASP A 7 5.11 -20.06 33.90
C ASP A 7 6.11 -19.12 33.18
N GLU A 8 7.41 -19.35 33.32
CA GLU A 8 8.48 -18.62 32.65
C GLU A 8 8.49 -18.77 31.11
N ALA A 9 8.12 -19.91 30.52
CA ALA A 9 8.18 -20.06 29.06
C ALA A 9 7.02 -19.35 28.33
N SER A 10 5.91 -19.09 29.04
CA SER A 10 4.84 -18.24 28.54
C SER A 10 5.33 -16.79 28.31
N GLY A 11 6.33 -16.35 29.08
CA GLY A 11 7.02 -15.06 28.93
C GLY A 11 7.92 -14.98 27.68
N TYR A 12 8.47 -16.11 27.22
CA TYR A 12 9.27 -16.16 25.98
C TYR A 12 8.40 -16.28 24.71
N LEU A 13 7.19 -16.84 24.84
CA LEU A 13 6.22 -16.95 23.74
C LEU A 13 5.30 -15.72 23.63
N SER A 14 5.17 -14.95 24.70
CA SER A 14 4.53 -13.64 24.65
C SER A 14 5.54 -12.61 24.16
N ALA A 15 5.27 -12.01 23.00
CA ALA A 15 6.03 -10.85 22.56
C ALA A 15 5.97 -9.79 23.67
N PRO A 16 7.12 -9.23 24.11
CA PRO A 16 7.15 -8.13 25.09
C PRO A 16 6.14 -7.06 24.66
N ALA A 17 5.41 -6.48 25.61
CA ALA A 17 4.34 -5.51 25.30
C ALA A 17 4.80 -4.33 24.41
N GLU A 18 6.12 -4.08 24.37
CA GLU A 18 6.78 -3.04 23.57
C GLU A 18 7.37 -3.54 22.23
N ARG A 19 7.51 -4.85 22.01
CA ARG A 19 7.88 -5.39 20.70
C ARG A 19 6.64 -5.61 19.87
N SER A 20 6.51 -4.81 18.81
CA SER A 20 5.67 -5.12 17.66
C SER A 20 5.77 -6.63 17.35
N ARG A 21 4.63 -7.34 17.28
CA ARG A 21 4.56 -8.79 16.94
C ARG A 21 5.20 -9.12 15.59
N TRP A 22 5.56 -8.11 14.83
CA TRP A 22 6.13 -8.18 13.50
C TRP A 22 7.40 -7.33 13.43
N GLN A 23 8.38 -7.77 12.65
CA GLN A 23 9.59 -7.00 12.43
C GLN A 23 9.24 -5.65 11.81
N ASP A 24 9.77 -4.59 12.42
CA ASP A 24 9.56 -3.20 12.09
C ASP A 24 10.33 -2.86 10.79
N THR A 25 9.81 -3.35 9.67
CA THR A 25 10.42 -3.26 8.34
C THR A 25 9.63 -2.31 7.46
N TRP A 26 10.32 -1.61 6.54
CA TRP A 26 9.66 -0.73 5.56
C TRP A 26 8.63 -1.49 4.73
N THR A 27 8.89 -2.75 4.37
CA THR A 27 7.93 -3.64 3.70
C THR A 27 6.63 -3.75 4.46
N MET A 28 6.70 -3.92 5.78
CA MET A 28 5.51 -4.02 6.61
C MET A 28 4.75 -2.69 6.65
N GLN A 29 5.44 -1.56 6.75
CA GLN A 29 4.81 -0.24 6.71
C GLN A 29 4.10 0.02 5.37
N ARG A 30 4.75 -0.34 4.25
CA ARG A 30 4.16 -0.21 2.90
C ARG A 30 2.97 -1.14 2.72
N THR A 31 3.14 -2.44 3.01
CA THR A 31 2.08 -3.46 2.90
C THR A 31 0.88 -3.09 3.76
N ARG A 32 1.11 -2.59 4.98
CA ARG A 32 0.04 -2.10 5.86
C ARG A 32 -0.71 -0.91 5.26
N ARG A 33 0.02 0.09 4.72
CA ARG A 33 -0.60 1.26 4.07
C ARG A 33 -1.45 0.84 2.88
N GLU A 34 -0.93 -0.03 2.03
CA GLU A 34 -1.64 -0.57 0.87
C GLU A 34 -2.86 -1.39 1.27
N ALA A 35 -2.73 -2.28 2.27
CA ALA A 35 -3.83 -3.08 2.79
C ALA A 35 -4.95 -2.22 3.39
N LEU A 36 -4.60 -1.22 4.22
CA LEU A 36 -5.57 -0.28 4.79
C LEU A 36 -6.28 0.54 3.70
N ALA A 37 -5.54 1.00 2.67
CA ALA A 37 -6.12 1.73 1.55
C ALA A 37 -7.09 0.86 0.73
N LEU A 38 -6.71 -0.39 0.43
CA LEU A 38 -7.57 -1.35 -0.26
C LEU A 38 -8.83 -1.65 0.55
N LEU A 39 -8.70 -1.96 1.84
CA LEU A 39 -9.85 -2.24 2.70
C LEU A 39 -10.78 -1.04 2.85
N ALA A 40 -10.23 0.18 2.96
CA ALA A 40 -11.02 1.40 3.03
C ALA A 40 -11.77 1.67 1.71
N ARG A 41 -11.14 1.47 0.55
CA ARG A 41 -11.80 1.54 -0.76
C ARG A 41 -12.89 0.48 -0.91
N THR A 42 -12.63 -0.75 -0.46
CA THR A 42 -13.62 -1.82 -0.49
C THR A 42 -14.83 -1.46 0.38
N TYR A 43 -14.61 -0.95 1.59
CA TYR A 43 -15.68 -0.48 2.48
C TYR A 43 -16.50 0.66 1.84
N GLY A 44 -15.80 1.63 1.26
CA GLY A 44 -16.37 2.81 0.60
C GLY A 44 -16.75 2.61 -0.87
N SER A 45 -16.95 1.37 -1.31
CA SER A 45 -17.30 1.09 -2.71
C SER A 45 -18.78 1.35 -3.02
N TRP A 46 -19.05 1.74 -4.27
CA TRP A 46 -20.42 1.88 -4.80
C TRP A 46 -21.20 0.57 -4.72
N ALA A 47 -20.58 -0.56 -5.05
CA ALA A 47 -21.22 -1.87 -4.99
C ALA A 47 -21.83 -2.15 -3.62
N ARG A 48 -21.12 -1.82 -2.53
CA ARG A 48 -21.65 -1.99 -1.17
C ARG A 48 -22.76 -1.01 -0.82
N THR A 49 -22.66 0.24 -1.27
CA THR A 49 -23.71 1.24 -1.05
C THR A 49 -24.99 0.85 -1.79
N LEU A 50 -24.87 0.44 -3.05
CA LEU A 50 -26.01 -0.01 -3.86
C LEU A 50 -26.62 -1.30 -3.32
N ALA A 51 -25.81 -2.28 -2.89
CA ALA A 51 -26.32 -3.50 -2.28
C ALA A 51 -27.08 -3.23 -0.98
N GLY A 52 -26.57 -2.32 -0.13
CA GLY A 52 -27.27 -1.88 1.08
C GLY A 52 -28.58 -1.16 0.77
N ALA A 53 -28.55 -0.24 -0.19
CA ALA A 53 -29.74 0.50 -0.62
C ALA A 53 -30.81 -0.43 -1.23
N LEU A 54 -30.40 -1.41 -2.04
CA LEU A 54 -31.30 -2.41 -2.61
C LEU A 54 -31.93 -3.28 -1.52
N ALA A 55 -31.15 -3.74 -0.53
CA ALA A 55 -31.68 -4.51 0.59
C ALA A 55 -32.72 -3.70 1.38
N SER A 56 -32.43 -2.43 1.70
CA SER A 56 -33.40 -1.54 2.36
C SER A 56 -34.65 -1.30 1.50
N ALA A 57 -34.49 -1.11 0.18
CA ALA A 57 -35.61 -0.93 -0.74
C ALA A 57 -36.51 -2.16 -0.83
N LEU A 58 -35.94 -3.36 -0.86
CA LEU A 58 -36.70 -4.62 -0.83
C LEU A 58 -37.48 -4.78 0.48
N LEU A 59 -36.88 -4.42 1.61
CA LEU A 59 -37.55 -4.46 2.91
C LEU A 59 -38.71 -3.45 3.00
N LEU A 60 -38.49 -2.21 2.54
CA LEU A 60 -39.52 -1.17 2.51
C LEU A 60 -40.65 -1.50 1.52
N GLY A 61 -40.29 -2.00 0.33
CA GLY A 61 -41.26 -2.48 -0.66
C GLY A 61 -42.07 -3.65 -0.10
N GLY A 62 -41.40 -4.63 0.51
CA GLY A 62 -42.04 -5.75 1.19
C GLY A 62 -42.99 -5.30 2.30
N SER A 63 -42.64 -4.27 3.08
CA SER A 63 -43.55 -3.74 4.11
C SER A 63 -44.80 -3.09 3.54
N VAL A 64 -44.68 -2.35 2.44
CA VAL A 64 -45.84 -1.73 1.77
C VAL A 64 -46.75 -2.80 1.16
N VAL A 65 -46.16 -3.75 0.43
CA VAL A 65 -46.92 -4.86 -0.17
C VAL A 65 -47.61 -5.72 0.90
N LEU A 66 -46.99 -5.90 2.06
CA LEU A 66 -47.62 -6.58 3.20
C LEU A 66 -48.86 -5.83 3.70
N GLY A 67 -48.77 -4.50 3.83
CA GLY A 67 -49.92 -3.67 4.20
C GLY A 67 -51.07 -3.80 3.21
N LEU A 68 -50.77 -3.68 1.91
CA LEU A 68 -51.76 -3.86 0.85
C LEU A 68 -52.41 -5.26 0.90
N GLY A 69 -51.62 -6.31 1.14
CA GLY A 69 -52.11 -7.67 1.30
C GLY A 69 -53.03 -7.83 2.51
N VAL A 70 -52.69 -7.21 3.65
CA VAL A 70 -53.52 -7.24 4.87
C VAL A 70 -54.84 -6.49 4.66
N THR A 71 -54.82 -5.32 4.01
CA THR A 71 -56.05 -4.60 3.68
C THR A 71 -56.94 -5.43 2.74
N ALA A 72 -56.39 -5.96 1.65
CA ALA A 72 -57.14 -6.80 0.71
C ALA A 72 -57.70 -8.08 1.36
N LEU A 73 -56.97 -8.64 2.33
CA LEU A 73 -57.42 -9.80 3.09
C LEU A 73 -58.57 -9.46 4.06
N ALA A 74 -58.57 -8.25 4.62
CA ALA A 74 -59.60 -7.77 5.52
C ALA A 74 -60.91 -7.41 4.80
N ASP A 75 -60.81 -6.96 3.54
CA ASP A 75 -61.96 -6.59 2.72
C ASP A 75 -62.70 -7.84 2.18
N ASP A 76 -62.13 -8.51 1.17
CA ASP A 76 -62.79 -9.61 0.45
C ASP A 76 -62.04 -10.96 0.55
N GLY A 77 -60.76 -10.94 0.94
CA GLY A 77 -59.98 -12.17 1.16
C GLY A 77 -59.76 -13.02 -0.09
N ASP A 78 -59.59 -12.39 -1.25
CA ASP A 78 -59.48 -13.07 -2.54
C ASP A 78 -58.08 -13.63 -2.85
N LEU A 79 -57.92 -14.22 -4.04
CA LEU A 79 -56.63 -14.72 -4.51
C LEU A 79 -55.57 -13.61 -4.61
N VAL A 80 -55.98 -12.36 -4.90
CA VAL A 80 -55.06 -11.22 -4.99
C VAL A 80 -54.46 -10.92 -3.62
N ALA A 81 -55.26 -10.94 -2.55
CA ALA A 81 -54.76 -10.77 -1.18
C ALA A 81 -53.67 -11.81 -0.85
N VAL A 82 -53.90 -13.08 -1.17
CA VAL A 82 -52.92 -14.16 -0.93
C VAL A 82 -51.64 -13.94 -1.75
N LEU A 83 -51.75 -13.56 -3.03
CA LEU A 83 -50.60 -13.30 -3.88
C LEU A 83 -49.77 -12.10 -3.38
N LEU A 84 -50.42 -11.04 -2.90
CA LEU A 84 -49.73 -9.89 -2.28
C LEU A 84 -48.98 -10.32 -1.01
N MET A 85 -49.60 -11.12 -0.14
CA MET A 85 -48.95 -11.62 1.07
C MET A 85 -47.71 -12.46 0.75
N VAL A 86 -47.80 -13.36 -0.25
CA VAL A 86 -46.66 -14.18 -0.69
C VAL A 86 -45.55 -13.28 -1.27
N ALA A 87 -45.90 -12.33 -2.14
CA ALA A 87 -44.93 -11.39 -2.71
C ALA A 87 -44.23 -10.55 -1.64
N ALA A 88 -44.98 -10.07 -0.63
CA ALA A 88 -44.43 -9.35 0.50
C ALA A 88 -43.40 -10.19 1.27
N VAL A 89 -43.73 -11.44 1.59
CA VAL A 89 -42.82 -12.35 2.30
C VAL A 89 -41.54 -12.59 1.49
N LEU A 90 -41.65 -12.82 0.18
CA LEU A 90 -40.48 -13.03 -0.68
C LEU A 90 -39.57 -11.79 -0.73
N LEU A 91 -40.15 -10.59 -0.85
CA LEU A 91 -39.39 -9.33 -0.83
C LEU A 91 -38.69 -9.12 0.51
N LEU A 92 -39.39 -9.37 1.63
CA LEU A 92 -38.82 -9.25 2.97
C LEU A 92 -37.67 -10.24 3.19
N LEU A 93 -37.84 -11.50 2.77
CA LEU A 93 -36.78 -12.51 2.88
C LEU A 93 -35.55 -12.15 2.02
N ALA A 94 -35.76 -11.71 0.78
CA ALA A 94 -34.69 -11.25 -0.10
C ALA A 94 -33.95 -10.04 0.49
N GLY A 95 -34.70 -9.07 1.03
CA GLY A 95 -34.16 -7.89 1.71
C GLY A 95 -33.35 -8.25 2.96
N LEU A 96 -33.85 -9.17 3.80
CA LEU A 96 -33.15 -9.65 4.99
C LEU A 96 -31.87 -10.42 4.63
N ALA A 97 -31.92 -11.29 3.62
CA ALA A 97 -30.75 -12.02 3.14
C ALA A 97 -29.68 -11.07 2.57
N GLY A 98 -30.08 -10.12 1.73
CA GLY A 98 -29.20 -9.09 1.18
C GLY A 98 -28.59 -8.19 2.26
N GLY A 99 -29.42 -7.72 3.20
CA GLY A 99 -28.97 -6.92 4.34
C GLY A 99 -28.00 -7.69 5.23
N GLY A 100 -28.31 -8.94 5.56
CA GLY A 100 -27.44 -9.85 6.30
C GLY A 100 -26.08 -10.05 5.62
N TYR A 101 -26.07 -10.27 4.31
CA TYR A 101 -24.84 -10.40 3.53
C TYR A 101 -23.99 -9.11 3.57
N VAL A 102 -24.60 -7.93 3.38
CA VAL A 102 -23.90 -6.64 3.43
C VAL A 102 -23.31 -6.39 4.82
N LEU A 103 -24.06 -6.70 5.89
CA LEU A 103 -23.61 -6.58 7.27
C LEU A 103 -22.48 -7.56 7.60
N PHE A 104 -22.61 -8.83 7.22
CA PHE A 104 -21.60 -9.86 7.45
C PHE A 104 -20.28 -9.50 6.76
N THR A 105 -20.33 -9.21 5.46
CA THR A 105 -19.13 -8.80 4.72
C THR A 105 -18.57 -7.47 5.23
N GLY A 106 -19.43 -6.55 5.66
CA GLY A 106 -19.03 -5.27 6.24
C GLY A 106 -18.27 -5.42 7.55
N THR A 107 -18.76 -6.25 8.46
CA THR A 107 -18.09 -6.54 9.74
C THR A 107 -16.73 -7.19 9.53
N ARG A 108 -16.58 -8.06 8.51
CA ARG A 108 -15.29 -8.64 8.13
C ARG A 108 -14.30 -7.60 7.63
N VAL A 109 -14.72 -6.70 6.74
CA VAL A 109 -13.87 -5.61 6.23
C VAL A 109 -13.46 -4.66 7.36
N VAL A 110 -14.40 -4.26 8.21
CA VAL A 110 -14.12 -3.39 9.37
C VAL A 110 -13.23 -4.10 10.39
N GLY A 111 -13.43 -5.40 10.62
CA GLY A 111 -12.57 -6.22 11.47
C GLY A 111 -11.14 -6.28 10.95
N ALA A 112 -10.96 -6.48 9.64
CA ALA A 112 -9.65 -6.45 9.00
C ALA A 112 -8.99 -5.06 9.11
N LEU A 113 -9.74 -3.98 8.89
CA LEU A 113 -9.24 -2.61 9.10
C LEU A 113 -8.75 -2.39 10.53
N ARG A 114 -9.50 -2.87 11.53
CA ARG A 114 -9.12 -2.77 12.95
C ARG A 114 -7.88 -3.62 13.27
N ALA A 115 -7.78 -4.82 12.70
CA ALA A 115 -6.62 -5.68 12.89
C ALA A 115 -5.34 -5.03 12.31
N TRP A 116 -5.40 -4.53 11.07
CA TRP A 116 -4.29 -3.84 10.42
C TRP A 116 -3.94 -2.50 11.08
N SER A 117 -4.92 -1.78 11.61
CA SER A 117 -4.64 -0.55 12.35
C SER A 117 -4.00 -0.81 13.71
N ALA A 118 -4.43 -1.87 14.41
CA ALA A 118 -3.88 -2.30 15.69
C ALA A 118 -2.48 -2.92 15.58
N ALA A 119 -2.16 -3.55 14.45
CA ALA A 119 -0.84 -4.15 14.20
C ALA A 119 0.32 -3.16 14.41
N ARG A 120 0.07 -1.86 14.22
CA ARG A 120 1.04 -0.81 14.48
C ARG A 120 0.39 0.54 14.80
N ALA A 121 0.02 0.70 16.06
CA ALA A 121 -0.66 1.92 16.53
C ALA A 121 0.22 3.18 16.44
N ALA A 122 1.56 3.03 16.49
CA ALA A 122 2.53 4.12 16.51
C ALA A 122 2.62 4.90 15.18
N ASP A 123 2.43 4.22 14.04
CA ASP A 123 2.51 4.84 12.71
C ASP A 123 1.30 5.73 12.36
N GLY A 124 0.26 5.69 13.19
CA GLY A 124 -1.04 6.26 12.86
C GLY A 124 -1.76 5.51 11.73
N GLY A 125 -3.02 5.90 11.49
CA GLY A 125 -3.80 5.44 10.35
C GLY A 125 -3.66 6.38 9.14
N PRO A 126 -4.13 5.98 7.94
CA PRO A 126 -4.08 6.84 6.75
C PRO A 126 -4.84 8.16 6.94
N GLY A 127 -5.74 8.23 7.94
CA GLY A 127 -6.55 9.40 8.27
C GLY A 127 -7.99 9.22 7.81
N LEU A 128 -8.87 10.07 8.34
CA LEU A 128 -10.31 9.99 8.06
C LEU A 128 -10.67 10.37 6.62
N ALA A 129 -9.82 11.12 5.92
CA ALA A 129 -10.05 11.53 4.53
C ALA A 129 -10.35 10.34 3.60
N VAL A 130 -9.73 9.18 3.83
CA VAL A 130 -9.92 7.97 3.02
C VAL A 130 -11.34 7.39 3.16
N LEU A 131 -12.06 7.73 4.24
CA LEU A 131 -13.44 7.27 4.46
C LEU A 131 -14.46 8.06 3.65
N PHE A 132 -14.19 9.34 3.35
CA PHE A 132 -15.13 10.27 2.72
C PHE A 132 -15.18 10.12 1.19
N THR A 133 -15.37 8.89 0.74
CA THR A 133 -15.68 8.59 -0.66
C THR A 133 -17.11 9.04 -0.99
N PRO A 134 -17.42 9.40 -2.26
CA PRO A 134 -18.78 9.77 -2.66
C PRO A 134 -19.82 8.71 -2.28
N ALA A 135 -19.49 7.43 -2.42
CA ALA A 135 -20.39 6.34 -2.08
C ALA A 135 -20.70 6.24 -0.57
N VAL A 136 -19.76 6.61 0.31
CA VAL A 136 -20.00 6.67 1.77
C VAL A 136 -20.85 7.90 2.11
N VAL A 137 -20.58 9.05 1.49
CA VAL A 137 -21.38 10.26 1.68
C VAL A 137 -22.83 9.99 1.31
N VAL A 138 -23.09 9.42 0.13
CA VAL A 138 -24.44 9.04 -0.31
C VAL A 138 -25.07 8.05 0.66
N ARG A 139 -24.33 7.04 1.14
CA ARG A 139 -24.84 6.08 2.13
C ARG A 139 -25.29 6.76 3.43
N LEU A 140 -24.54 7.74 3.91
CA LEU A 140 -24.86 8.48 5.12
C LEU A 140 -26.04 9.43 4.92
N VAL A 141 -26.14 10.08 3.75
CA VAL A 141 -27.31 10.90 3.39
C VAL A 141 -28.56 10.04 3.34
N LEU A 142 -28.51 8.88 2.67
CA LEU A 142 -29.63 7.93 2.63
C LEU A 142 -30.01 7.46 4.04
N ALA A 143 -29.03 7.16 4.89
CA ALA A 143 -29.26 6.80 6.28
C ALA A 143 -29.95 7.93 7.07
N ALA A 144 -29.55 9.18 6.88
CA ALA A 144 -30.18 10.33 7.51
C ALA A 144 -31.63 10.52 7.02
N VAL A 145 -31.87 10.41 5.72
CA VAL A 145 -33.23 10.48 5.13
C VAL A 145 -34.12 9.37 5.69
N LEU A 146 -33.63 8.13 5.76
CA LEU A 146 -34.36 7.01 6.35
C LEU A 146 -34.66 7.24 7.83
N LEU A 147 -33.69 7.75 8.60
CA LEU A 147 -33.89 8.03 10.02
C LEU A 147 -34.95 9.12 10.24
N VAL A 148 -34.89 10.21 9.46
CA VAL A 148 -35.90 11.28 9.51
C VAL A 148 -37.28 10.71 9.16
N GLY A 149 -37.39 9.95 8.07
CA GLY A 149 -38.65 9.31 7.68
C GLY A 149 -39.21 8.38 8.75
N ALA A 150 -38.36 7.56 9.38
CA ALA A 150 -38.75 6.68 10.47
C ALA A 150 -39.29 7.47 11.67
N VAL A 151 -38.57 8.53 12.09
CA VAL A 151 -38.98 9.40 13.21
C VAL A 151 -40.30 10.10 12.89
N THR A 152 -40.43 10.70 11.71
CA THR A 152 -41.67 11.35 11.27
C THR A 152 -42.84 10.39 11.33
N LEU A 153 -42.66 9.17 10.82
CA LEU A 153 -43.72 8.17 10.81
C LEU A 153 -44.10 7.70 12.22
N VAL A 154 -43.13 7.52 13.12
CA VAL A 154 -43.40 7.23 14.54
C VAL A 154 -44.17 8.37 15.19
N LEU A 155 -43.78 9.63 14.95
CA LEU A 155 -44.44 10.81 15.53
C LEU A 155 -45.87 10.98 15.02
N VAL A 156 -46.13 10.73 13.73
CA VAL A 156 -47.49 10.71 13.18
C VAL A 156 -48.30 9.62 13.85
N ARG A 157 -47.73 8.41 14.00
CA ARG A 157 -48.45 7.25 14.53
C ARG A 157 -48.74 7.33 16.02
N THR A 158 -47.90 8.02 16.80
CA THR A 158 -48.14 8.25 18.23
C THR A 158 -49.05 9.45 18.49
N GLY A 159 -49.54 10.13 17.45
CA GLY A 159 -50.35 11.34 17.57
C GLY A 159 -49.56 12.57 18.03
N ALA A 160 -48.22 12.49 18.08
CA ALA A 160 -47.35 13.62 18.38
C ALA A 160 -47.29 14.62 17.22
N LEU A 161 -47.53 14.16 15.98
CA LEU A 161 -47.74 15.00 14.80
C LEU A 161 -49.15 14.74 14.23
N SER A 162 -49.99 15.76 14.28
CA SER A 162 -51.38 15.70 13.83
C SER A 162 -51.46 15.80 12.31
N ILE A 163 -51.36 14.66 11.61
CA ILE A 163 -51.59 14.56 10.16
C ILE A 163 -52.80 13.65 9.96
N GLU A 164 -53.84 14.16 9.30
CA GLU A 164 -55.00 13.35 8.91
C GLU A 164 -54.54 12.22 8.00
N THR A 165 -54.72 10.98 8.45
CA THR A 165 -54.42 9.79 7.68
C THR A 165 -55.69 8.95 7.62
N ALA A 166 -56.12 8.57 6.41
CA ALA A 166 -57.12 7.54 6.27
C ALA A 166 -56.49 6.23 6.76
N GLU A 167 -57.11 5.57 7.73
CA GLU A 167 -56.53 4.39 8.38
C GLU A 167 -57.18 3.12 7.82
N GLN A 168 -56.45 2.41 6.97
CA GLN A 168 -56.83 1.06 6.54
C GLN A 168 -56.19 0.00 7.45
N ALA A 169 -56.77 -1.22 7.47
CA ALA A 169 -56.31 -2.31 8.32
C ALA A 169 -54.81 -2.63 8.17
N GLY A 170 -54.26 -2.51 6.96
CA GLY A 170 -52.85 -2.77 6.66
C GLY A 170 -51.88 -1.58 6.86
N ASP A 171 -52.39 -0.36 7.03
CA ASP A 171 -51.54 0.83 7.11
C ASP A 171 -50.71 0.84 8.38
N ALA A 172 -51.31 0.53 9.52
CA ALA A 172 -50.60 0.49 10.79
C ALA A 172 -49.41 -0.48 10.76
N LEU A 173 -49.61 -1.69 10.22
CA LEU A 173 -48.57 -2.72 10.15
C LEU A 173 -47.44 -2.31 9.22
N SER A 174 -47.77 -1.87 8.00
CA SER A 174 -46.78 -1.49 7.00
C SER A 174 -45.94 -0.30 7.44
N GLN A 175 -46.57 0.70 8.05
CA GLN A 175 -45.90 1.89 8.58
C GLN A 175 -44.93 1.52 9.70
N TRP A 176 -45.36 0.76 10.73
CA TRP A 176 -44.46 0.34 11.81
C TRP A 176 -43.27 -0.49 11.30
N LEU A 177 -43.53 -1.41 10.37
CA LEU A 177 -42.48 -2.21 9.76
C LEU A 177 -41.51 -1.35 8.95
N ALA A 178 -42.01 -0.37 8.18
CA ALA A 178 -41.20 0.56 7.42
C ALA A 178 -40.32 1.44 8.33
N ALA A 179 -40.86 1.95 9.45
CA ALA A 179 -40.07 2.68 10.44
C ALA A 179 -38.96 1.80 11.04
N ALA A 180 -39.26 0.55 11.40
CA ALA A 180 -38.25 -0.37 11.93
C ALA A 180 -37.13 -0.65 10.92
N VAL A 181 -37.48 -0.90 9.65
CA VAL A 181 -36.53 -1.12 8.56
C VAL A 181 -35.65 0.12 8.32
N ALA A 182 -36.27 1.30 8.27
CA ALA A 182 -35.58 2.55 8.04
C ALA A 182 -34.62 2.89 9.19
N ALA A 183 -35.07 2.78 10.45
CA ALA A 183 -34.24 2.98 11.63
C ALA A 183 -33.08 1.97 11.70
N GLY A 184 -33.36 0.68 11.46
CA GLY A 184 -32.34 -0.37 11.45
C GLY A 184 -31.28 -0.16 10.36
N SER A 185 -31.71 0.21 9.15
CA SER A 185 -30.81 0.51 8.03
C SER A 185 -29.93 1.73 8.32
N ALA A 186 -30.51 2.79 8.89
CA ALA A 186 -29.78 3.99 9.28
C ALA A 186 -28.74 3.67 10.38
N ALA A 187 -29.14 2.95 11.42
CA ALA A 187 -28.26 2.54 12.50
C ALA A 187 -27.08 1.68 12.00
N ALA A 188 -27.34 0.73 11.08
CA ALA A 188 -26.31 -0.09 10.46
C ALA A 188 -25.29 0.76 9.68
N ALA A 189 -25.74 1.70 8.85
CA ALA A 189 -24.88 2.58 8.07
C ALA A 189 -24.01 3.47 8.95
N VAL A 190 -24.60 4.12 9.97
CA VAL A 190 -23.89 4.98 10.92
C VAL A 190 -22.90 4.18 11.76
N SER A 191 -23.32 3.04 12.31
CA SER A 191 -22.45 2.17 13.12
C SER A 191 -21.25 1.67 12.32
N GLY A 192 -21.47 1.25 11.07
CA GLY A 192 -20.39 0.87 10.15
C GLY A 192 -19.40 2.01 9.92
N ALA A 193 -19.89 3.23 9.64
CA ALA A 193 -19.05 4.38 9.38
C ALA A 193 -18.23 4.78 10.62
N VAL A 194 -18.86 4.81 11.80
CA VAL A 194 -18.18 5.10 13.08
C VAL A 194 -17.08 4.08 13.36
N ARG A 195 -17.38 2.78 13.25
CA ARG A 195 -16.37 1.73 13.50
C ARG A 195 -15.21 1.81 12.51
N THR A 196 -15.49 2.16 11.27
CA THR A 196 -14.45 2.36 10.23
C THR A 196 -13.62 3.61 10.54
N ALA A 197 -14.25 4.72 10.91
CA ALA A 197 -13.57 5.95 11.30
C ALA A 197 -12.64 5.71 12.50
N LEU A 198 -13.10 4.97 13.51
CA LEU A 198 -12.29 4.58 14.66
C LEU A 198 -11.07 3.72 14.26
N ALA A 199 -11.21 2.86 13.25
CA ALA A 199 -10.10 2.06 12.74
C ALA A 199 -9.08 2.90 11.96
N LEU A 200 -9.52 3.97 11.29
CA LEU A 200 -8.68 4.82 10.44
C LEU A 200 -8.10 6.07 11.15
N ARG A 201 -8.58 6.37 12.37
CA ARG A 201 -8.16 7.54 13.15
C ARG A 201 -6.66 7.50 13.40
N ARG A 202 -5.97 8.61 13.10
CA ARG A 202 -4.58 8.81 13.53
C ARG A 202 -4.56 8.93 15.05
N ARG A 203 -3.80 8.06 15.73
CA ARG A 203 -3.37 8.34 17.10
C ARG A 203 -2.17 9.29 16.98
N PRO A 204 -2.16 10.45 17.65
CA PRO A 204 -0.94 11.24 17.72
C PRO A 204 0.12 10.38 18.42
N GLY A 205 1.17 10.00 17.69
CA GLY A 205 2.37 9.49 18.33
C GLY A 205 2.91 10.61 19.21
N THR A 206 3.13 10.32 20.49
CA THR A 206 4.07 11.13 21.27
C THR A 206 5.35 11.22 20.45
N PRO A 207 5.84 12.43 20.12
CA PRO A 207 7.09 12.54 19.40
C PRO A 207 8.14 11.84 20.24
N VAL A 208 8.73 10.78 19.70
CA VAL A 208 9.91 10.16 20.31
C VAL A 208 11.03 11.18 20.09
N SER A 209 11.17 12.11 21.02
CA SER A 209 12.36 12.96 21.15
C SER A 209 13.50 12.06 21.59
N GLY A 210 14.03 11.29 20.65
CA GLY A 210 15.00 10.22 20.89
C GLY A 210 16.03 10.14 19.77
N TRP A 211 16.49 11.30 19.31
CA TRP A 211 17.76 11.45 18.58
C TRP A 211 18.40 12.75 19.03
N GLN A 212 18.65 12.89 20.35
CA GLN A 212 19.75 13.72 20.79
C GLN A 212 21.01 12.90 20.56
N ALA A 213 21.71 13.24 19.49
CA ALA A 213 23.08 12.84 19.24
C ALA A 213 23.89 13.08 20.51
N GLN A 214 24.29 11.99 21.16
CA GLN A 214 25.27 12.02 22.24
C GLN A 214 26.64 12.25 21.59
N HIS A 215 26.85 13.46 21.08
CA HIS A 215 28.19 14.01 20.90
C HIS A 215 28.73 14.28 22.30
N GLY A 216 29.42 13.28 22.85
CA GLY A 216 30.15 13.42 24.11
C GLY A 216 31.24 14.47 23.96
N SER A 217 31.01 15.65 24.52
CA SER A 217 32.10 16.55 24.94
C SER A 217 32.58 16.12 26.33
N PRO A 218 33.91 16.08 26.58
CA PRO A 218 34.47 15.53 27.80
C PRO A 218 34.37 16.57 28.93
N ALA A 219 33.61 16.25 29.97
CA ALA A 219 33.66 16.96 31.24
C ALA A 219 34.42 16.11 32.25
N ALA A 220 35.60 16.60 32.63
CA ALA A 220 36.46 16.04 33.66
C ALA A 220 35.81 16.14 35.05
N SER A 221 35.83 15.05 35.80
CA SER A 221 35.98 15.07 37.26
C SER A 221 36.39 13.68 37.75
N GLY A 222 37.39 13.66 38.63
CA GLY A 222 38.22 12.52 38.94
C GLY A 222 37.56 11.43 39.79
N GLY A 223 38.11 10.23 39.63
CA GLY A 223 37.86 9.07 40.49
C GLY A 223 38.42 7.79 39.88
N ALA A 224 39.69 7.48 40.10
CA ALA A 224 40.22 6.11 40.02
C ALA A 224 39.83 5.38 41.32
N PRO A 225 39.61 4.04 41.37
CA PRO A 225 40.37 2.95 40.73
C PRO A 225 39.44 1.91 40.04
N ALA A 226 39.81 0.81 39.36
CA ALA A 226 41.01 0.00 39.24
C ALA A 226 41.05 -0.60 37.81
N ALA A 227 42.25 -0.80 37.27
CA ALA A 227 42.45 -1.40 35.96
C ALA A 227 42.10 -2.90 35.97
N GLN A 228 41.02 -3.28 35.28
CA GLN A 228 40.89 -4.63 34.71
C GLN A 228 41.50 -4.59 33.30
N GLN A 229 42.70 -5.14 33.18
CA GLN A 229 43.37 -5.37 31.91
C GLN A 229 42.58 -6.45 31.14
N TRP A 230 41.87 -6.05 30.09
CA TRP A 230 41.33 -6.99 29.10
C TRP A 230 42.47 -7.35 28.14
N ALA A 231 42.92 -8.60 28.17
CA ALA A 231 43.85 -9.15 27.19
C ALA A 231 43.13 -9.37 25.84
N PRO A 232 43.78 -9.14 24.68
CA PRO A 232 43.18 -9.41 23.38
C PRO A 232 43.06 -10.94 23.18
N GLU A 233 41.83 -11.42 22.95
CA GLU A 233 41.59 -12.79 22.51
C GLU A 233 42.20 -13.00 21.12
N GLN A 234 43.07 -14.00 21.06
CA GLN A 234 43.84 -14.39 19.89
C GLN A 234 42.94 -15.25 19.00
N TRP A 235 42.77 -14.84 17.75
CA TRP A 235 42.00 -15.55 16.73
C TRP A 235 42.65 -16.92 16.43
N ALA A 236 41.97 -18.01 16.81
CA ALA A 236 42.32 -19.36 16.39
C ALA A 236 41.54 -19.73 15.12
N PRO A 237 42.19 -20.18 14.03
CA PRO A 237 41.49 -20.64 12.83
C PRO A 237 40.86 -22.02 13.08
N GLN A 238 39.57 -22.13 12.80
CA GLN A 238 38.80 -23.38 12.89
C GLN A 238 38.96 -24.19 11.59
N PRO A 239 39.12 -25.52 11.64
CA PRO A 239 39.51 -26.34 10.48
C PRO A 239 38.36 -26.57 9.48
N ALA A 240 38.73 -26.67 8.21
CA ALA A 240 37.83 -26.93 7.08
C ALA A 240 37.19 -28.32 7.14
N GLY A 241 35.87 -28.38 7.03
CA GLY A 241 35.11 -29.62 6.79
C GLY A 241 35.12 -30.01 5.30
N PRO A 242 34.95 -31.30 4.97
CA PRO A 242 35.23 -31.81 3.64
C PRO A 242 34.17 -31.41 2.59
N THR A 243 34.69 -31.13 1.40
CA THR A 243 33.98 -30.97 0.12
C THR A 243 33.31 -32.27 -0.31
N THR A 244 32.01 -32.22 -0.60
CA THR A 244 31.33 -33.27 -1.36
C THR A 244 31.08 -32.76 -2.78
N THR A 245 31.83 -33.33 -3.72
CA THR A 245 31.62 -33.28 -5.16
C THR A 245 30.45 -34.20 -5.54
N GLU A 246 29.44 -33.69 -6.23
CA GLU A 246 28.54 -34.51 -7.05
C GLU A 246 28.51 -34.02 -8.49
N HIS A 247 28.83 -34.95 -9.39
CA HIS A 247 28.75 -34.84 -10.85
C HIS A 247 27.29 -35.07 -11.32
N GLY A 248 26.94 -34.44 -12.45
CA GLY A 248 25.58 -34.41 -13.05
C GLY A 248 25.07 -35.70 -13.70
N PRO A 249 24.05 -35.57 -14.59
CA PRO A 249 24.32 -35.86 -16.00
C PRO A 249 23.62 -34.95 -17.04
N GLY A 250 24.44 -34.47 -18.00
CA GLY A 250 24.32 -34.48 -19.47
C GLY A 250 23.01 -34.38 -20.30
N TYR A 251 22.93 -33.28 -21.08
CA TYR A 251 22.61 -33.11 -22.53
C TYR A 251 21.22 -33.52 -23.13
N PRO A 252 20.81 -33.05 -24.35
CA PRO A 252 21.43 -32.10 -25.29
C PRO A 252 20.50 -30.97 -25.86
N GLY A 253 21.10 -29.99 -26.56
CA GLY A 253 20.40 -29.00 -27.40
C GLY A 253 20.46 -29.32 -28.91
N PRO A 254 19.77 -28.52 -29.73
CA PRO A 254 20.35 -27.96 -30.98
C PRO A 254 19.95 -26.47 -31.11
N GLY A 255 20.49 -25.60 -31.95
CA GLY A 255 21.37 -25.65 -33.12
C GLY A 255 21.18 -24.27 -33.80
N ALA A 256 22.27 -23.69 -34.29
CA ALA A 256 22.29 -22.38 -34.94
C ALA A 256 21.55 -22.39 -36.30
N ASP A 257 21.06 -21.22 -36.74
CA ASP A 257 21.15 -20.76 -38.13
C ASP A 257 20.75 -19.28 -38.31
N THR A 258 21.74 -18.49 -38.73
CA THR A 258 21.78 -17.55 -39.87
C THR A 258 20.48 -16.95 -40.42
N SER A 259 20.43 -15.60 -40.56
CA SER A 259 20.36 -14.88 -41.85
C SER A 259 19.88 -13.43 -41.70
N ALA A 260 20.71 -12.48 -42.17
CA ALA A 260 20.30 -11.14 -42.59
C ALA A 260 19.64 -11.20 -43.99
N PRO A 261 18.98 -10.11 -44.43
CA PRO A 261 19.40 -9.56 -45.71
C PRO A 261 19.48 -8.03 -45.73
N ALA A 262 20.41 -7.55 -46.56
CA ALA A 262 20.52 -6.18 -47.06
C ALA A 262 20.06 -6.13 -48.52
N ALA A 263 19.44 -5.01 -48.95
CA ALA A 263 19.39 -4.53 -50.34
C ALA A 263 18.86 -3.07 -50.40
N GLU A 264 19.77 -2.10 -50.32
CA GLU A 264 20.18 -1.08 -51.32
C GLU A 264 19.21 -0.52 -52.42
N PRO A 265 19.57 0.57 -53.17
CA PRO A 265 18.92 1.88 -53.11
C PRO A 265 18.34 2.37 -54.47
N GLY A 266 17.57 3.47 -54.44
CA GLY A 266 17.08 4.16 -55.64
C GLY A 266 17.50 5.63 -55.65
N ALA A 267 18.45 5.96 -56.53
CA ALA A 267 18.91 7.32 -56.83
C ALA A 267 17.93 8.07 -57.75
N GLY A 268 17.87 9.39 -57.58
CA GLY A 268 17.30 10.33 -58.54
C GLY A 268 18.08 11.63 -58.46
N GLU A 269 18.93 11.86 -59.46
CA GLU A 269 19.80 13.03 -59.63
C GLU A 269 19.02 14.29 -60.00
N GLY A 270 19.52 15.45 -59.60
CA GLY A 270 19.02 16.75 -60.04
C GLY A 270 19.82 17.94 -59.51
N THR A 271 20.83 18.34 -60.29
CA THR A 271 21.41 19.70 -60.40
C THR A 271 22.43 20.16 -59.35
N ALA A 272 23.68 20.24 -59.80
CA ALA A 272 24.80 20.92 -59.18
C ALA A 272 24.77 22.44 -59.45
N GLU A 273 25.60 23.17 -58.71
CA GLU A 273 25.94 24.60 -58.83
C GLU A 273 25.04 25.62 -58.10
N SER A 274 25.04 25.59 -56.75
CA SER A 274 25.01 26.82 -55.93
C SER A 274 25.30 26.63 -54.42
N ALA A 275 25.77 25.46 -53.95
CA ALA A 275 25.77 25.14 -52.51
C ALA A 275 27.14 25.25 -51.80
N GLU A 276 28.22 25.61 -52.50
CA GLU A 276 29.58 25.57 -51.92
C GLU A 276 30.03 26.89 -51.26
N GLU A 277 29.35 28.02 -51.49
CA GLU A 277 29.71 29.30 -50.88
C GLU A 277 28.90 29.66 -49.62
N GLU A 278 27.81 28.94 -49.32
CA GLU A 278 27.00 29.11 -48.11
C GLU A 278 27.44 28.20 -46.95
N TRP A 279 28.27 27.18 -47.23
CA TRP A 279 28.77 26.20 -46.23
C TRP A 279 30.11 26.59 -45.57
N ALA A 280 30.69 27.75 -45.92
CA ALA A 280 31.94 28.23 -45.35
C ALA A 280 31.78 29.30 -44.23
N ALA A 281 30.54 29.75 -43.95
CA ALA A 281 30.27 30.86 -43.02
C ALA A 281 29.56 30.48 -41.70
N THR A 282 29.47 29.19 -41.35
CA THR A 282 29.00 28.75 -40.01
C THR A 282 29.97 27.77 -39.33
N ARG A 283 31.22 27.68 -39.82
CA ARG A 283 32.36 27.21 -39.01
C ARG A 283 33.00 28.42 -38.34
N MET A 284 32.49 28.80 -37.18
CA MET A 284 33.22 29.40 -36.05
C MET A 284 32.22 30.01 -35.06
N VAL A 285 31.54 29.17 -34.29
CA VAL A 285 31.43 29.34 -32.84
C VAL A 285 31.46 27.92 -32.26
N SER A 286 32.67 27.46 -31.91
CA SER A 286 32.81 26.42 -30.89
C SER A 286 32.34 27.04 -29.58
N ASP A 287 31.06 26.95 -29.30
CA ASP A 287 30.60 27.01 -27.92
C ASP A 287 31.09 25.72 -27.28
N LEU A 288 32.20 25.86 -26.57
CA LEU A 288 32.70 24.92 -25.58
C LEU A 288 31.59 24.69 -24.55
N GLN A 289 30.61 23.85 -24.87
CA GLN A 289 29.80 23.22 -23.85
C GLN A 289 30.77 22.29 -23.12
N PRO A 290 31.06 22.52 -21.81
CA PRO A 290 31.87 21.59 -21.06
C PRO A 290 31.23 20.21 -21.20
N ALA A 291 32.02 19.18 -21.52
CA ALA A 291 31.55 17.81 -21.39
C ALA A 291 30.94 17.68 -19.98
N PRO A 292 29.71 17.12 -19.82
CA PRO A 292 29.10 17.02 -18.51
C PRO A 292 30.09 16.33 -17.57
N ALA A 293 30.44 17.01 -16.47
CA ALA A 293 31.40 16.48 -15.53
C ALA A 293 30.93 15.09 -15.07
N PRO A 294 31.77 14.05 -15.18
CA PRO A 294 31.32 12.68 -14.96
C PRO A 294 30.70 12.55 -13.58
N LEU A 295 29.58 11.83 -13.49
CA LEU A 295 28.89 11.60 -12.23
C LEU A 295 29.44 10.36 -11.54
N GLN A 296 29.47 10.38 -10.22
CA GLN A 296 29.75 9.22 -9.38
C GLN A 296 28.67 9.05 -8.31
N ALA A 297 28.48 7.81 -7.87
CA ALA A 297 27.60 7.50 -6.73
C ALA A 297 28.46 7.14 -5.51
N ARG A 298 28.30 7.88 -4.41
CA ARG A 298 29.03 7.66 -3.16
C ARG A 298 28.07 7.15 -2.08
N SER A 299 28.39 6.01 -1.47
CA SER A 299 27.68 5.52 -0.28
C SER A 299 28.10 6.30 0.97
N ALA A 300 27.21 6.38 1.97
CA ALA A 300 27.52 6.94 3.29
C ALA A 300 28.76 6.31 3.96
N ASP A 301 29.07 5.04 3.64
CA ASP A 301 30.26 4.33 4.13
C ASP A 301 31.56 4.75 3.37
N GLY A 302 31.48 5.75 2.50
CA GLY A 302 32.59 6.31 1.72
C GLY A 302 32.93 5.55 0.43
N GLN A 303 32.29 4.42 0.16
CA GLN A 303 32.49 3.64 -1.07
C GLN A 303 31.96 4.40 -2.30
N VAL A 304 32.71 4.39 -3.40
CA VAL A 304 32.36 5.14 -4.63
C VAL A 304 32.20 4.19 -5.80
N VAL A 305 31.16 4.40 -6.60
CA VAL A 305 30.96 3.73 -7.89
C VAL A 305 31.55 4.58 -9.00
N THR A 306 32.67 4.11 -9.56
CA THR A 306 33.41 4.80 -10.65
C THR A 306 33.49 3.97 -11.94
N ALA A 307 33.01 2.72 -11.95
CA ALA A 307 33.11 1.83 -13.09
C ALA A 307 32.06 2.17 -14.16
N GLU A 308 32.49 2.37 -15.41
CA GLU A 308 31.57 2.38 -16.56
C GLU A 308 30.91 1.01 -16.74
N GLY A 309 29.61 1.02 -17.05
CA GLY A 309 28.78 -0.19 -17.13
C GLY A 309 27.91 -0.39 -15.88
N VAL A 310 27.48 -1.63 -15.65
CA VAL A 310 26.51 -1.96 -14.59
C VAL A 310 27.23 -2.35 -13.30
N THR A 311 26.98 -1.61 -12.24
CA THR A 311 27.40 -1.93 -10.87
C THR A 311 26.21 -2.45 -10.07
N LEU A 312 26.32 -3.64 -9.49
CA LEU A 312 25.28 -4.17 -8.60
C LEU A 312 25.56 -3.78 -7.16
N VAL A 313 24.56 -3.22 -6.49
CA VAL A 313 24.65 -2.78 -5.10
C VAL A 313 23.75 -3.65 -4.23
N GLY A 314 24.26 -4.11 -3.09
CA GLY A 314 23.49 -4.90 -2.14
C GLY A 314 24.33 -5.38 -0.96
N ARG A 315 23.77 -6.15 -0.02
CA ARG A 315 24.58 -6.68 1.10
C ARG A 315 25.48 -7.85 0.73
N SER A 316 25.16 -8.53 -0.36
CA SER A 316 25.96 -9.63 -0.94
C SER A 316 25.62 -9.76 -2.43
N PRO A 317 25.99 -8.73 -3.23
CA PRO A 317 25.52 -8.60 -4.59
C PRO A 317 26.11 -9.70 -5.47
N GLN A 318 25.26 -10.33 -6.28
CA GLN A 318 25.65 -11.34 -7.25
C GLN A 318 24.90 -11.13 -8.55
N GLY A 319 25.61 -11.35 -9.66
CA GLY A 319 25.06 -11.32 -11.00
C GLY A 319 24.25 -12.56 -11.35
N ARG A 320 23.32 -12.39 -12.30
CA ARG A 320 22.68 -13.54 -12.94
C ARG A 320 23.58 -14.11 -14.05
N PRO A 321 23.47 -15.41 -14.39
CA PRO A 321 24.20 -15.98 -15.52
C PRO A 321 23.91 -15.20 -16.81
N GLY A 322 24.97 -14.78 -17.52
CA GLY A 322 24.88 -13.99 -18.75
C GLY A 322 24.75 -12.47 -18.57
N GLU A 323 24.72 -11.96 -17.33
CA GLU A 323 24.69 -10.53 -17.05
C GLU A 323 26.11 -9.93 -17.12
N GLN A 324 26.32 -8.88 -17.94
CA GLN A 324 27.58 -8.16 -17.96
C GLN A 324 27.60 -7.13 -16.82
N ILE A 325 28.46 -7.39 -15.83
CA ILE A 325 28.57 -6.57 -14.61
C ILE A 325 29.98 -6.02 -14.54
N ALA A 326 30.08 -4.70 -14.45
CA ALA A 326 31.34 -3.98 -14.33
C ALA A 326 31.89 -4.05 -12.91
N ALA A 327 31.01 -3.95 -11.89
CA ALA A 327 31.42 -3.99 -10.48
C ALA A 327 30.33 -4.50 -9.54
N LEU A 328 30.74 -4.88 -8.33
CA LEU A 328 29.88 -5.28 -7.23
C LEU A 328 30.18 -4.40 -6.02
N LEU A 329 29.18 -3.74 -5.47
CA LEU A 329 29.30 -2.90 -4.27
C LEU A 329 28.52 -3.53 -3.11
N ALA A 330 29.27 -4.04 -2.13
CA ALA A 330 28.70 -4.61 -0.92
C ALA A 330 28.44 -3.52 0.13
N LEU A 331 27.20 -3.44 0.60
CA LEU A 331 26.79 -2.58 1.72
C LEU A 331 26.68 -3.41 3.00
N THR A 332 27.12 -2.88 4.14
CA THR A 332 27.12 -3.62 5.41
C THR A 332 25.72 -3.71 6.06
N ASP A 333 24.78 -2.90 5.59
CA ASP A 333 23.45 -2.77 6.16
C ASP A 333 22.56 -4.01 5.92
N THR A 334 22.09 -4.60 7.01
CA THR A 334 21.21 -5.78 7.02
C THR A 334 19.85 -5.55 6.36
N ALA A 335 19.36 -4.30 6.32
CA ALA A 335 18.12 -3.91 5.65
C ALA A 335 18.27 -3.89 4.12
N VAL A 336 19.49 -3.99 3.59
CA VAL A 336 19.73 -4.06 2.15
C VAL A 336 19.56 -5.52 1.67
N SER A 337 18.87 -5.74 0.56
CA SER A 337 18.78 -7.08 -0.07
C SER A 337 20.13 -7.57 -0.57
N LYS A 338 20.28 -8.88 -0.81
CA LYS A 338 21.54 -9.48 -1.33
C LYS A 338 22.04 -8.73 -2.55
N THR A 339 21.18 -8.62 -3.58
CA THR A 339 21.32 -7.69 -4.69
C THR A 339 20.11 -6.75 -4.64
N HIS A 340 20.32 -5.48 -4.29
CA HIS A 340 19.24 -4.52 -4.03
C HIS A 340 18.90 -3.70 -5.27
N LEU A 341 19.90 -3.09 -5.90
CA LEU A 341 19.74 -2.26 -7.08
C LEU A 341 20.91 -2.43 -8.05
N ALA A 342 20.72 -1.96 -9.28
CA ALA A 342 21.76 -1.81 -10.27
C ALA A 342 21.94 -0.33 -10.58
N LEU A 343 23.20 0.13 -10.60
CA LEU A 343 23.60 1.44 -11.10
C LEU A 343 24.29 1.23 -12.44
N ARG A 344 23.82 1.92 -13.48
CA ARG A 344 24.46 1.90 -14.79
C ARG A 344 25.13 3.25 -15.02
N LEU A 345 26.45 3.26 -15.17
CA LEU A 345 27.20 4.42 -15.65
C LEU A 345 27.41 4.28 -17.15
N ALA A 346 27.00 5.27 -17.92
CA ALA A 346 27.33 5.36 -19.34
C ALA A 346 27.33 6.82 -19.78
N GLU A 347 28.34 7.23 -20.55
CA GLU A 347 28.43 8.57 -21.15
C GLU A 347 28.31 9.70 -20.10
N GLY A 348 28.95 9.51 -18.94
CA GLY A 348 28.92 10.48 -17.83
C GLY A 348 27.58 10.60 -17.09
N ARG A 349 26.60 9.73 -17.39
CA ARG A 349 25.27 9.71 -16.77
C ARG A 349 25.09 8.45 -15.92
N ILE A 350 24.23 8.55 -14.90
CA ILE A 350 23.89 7.44 -14.00
C ILE A 350 22.41 7.11 -14.13
N TRP A 351 22.10 5.83 -14.25
CA TRP A 351 20.75 5.30 -14.10
C TRP A 351 20.69 4.33 -12.94
N VAL A 352 19.57 4.31 -12.24
CA VAL A 352 19.28 3.35 -11.17
C VAL A 352 18.12 2.45 -11.59
N THR A 353 18.24 1.17 -11.26
CA THR A 353 17.15 0.20 -11.38
C THR A 353 17.04 -0.59 -10.07
N ASP A 354 15.90 -0.48 -9.39
CA ASP A 354 15.62 -1.33 -8.22
C ASP A 354 15.40 -2.78 -8.69
N ARG A 355 16.15 -3.74 -8.15
CA ARG A 355 16.10 -5.15 -8.57
C ARG A 355 15.05 -5.95 -7.80
N ALA A 356 13.86 -5.36 -7.62
CA ALA A 356 12.81 -5.87 -6.73
C ALA A 356 13.36 -6.15 -5.33
N SER A 357 14.03 -5.13 -4.78
CA SER A 357 14.55 -5.21 -3.43
C SER A 357 13.43 -5.41 -2.42
N THR A 358 13.75 -6.02 -1.29
CA THR A 358 12.77 -6.23 -0.23
C THR A 358 12.28 -4.89 0.29
N ASN A 359 13.19 -3.97 0.64
CA ASN A 359 12.83 -2.70 1.26
C ASN A 359 12.62 -1.53 0.28
N GLY A 360 12.73 -1.77 -1.03
CA GLY A 360 12.61 -0.72 -2.04
C GLY A 360 13.79 0.26 -2.02
N THR A 361 13.88 1.04 -3.09
CA THR A 361 14.79 2.18 -3.21
C THR A 361 13.98 3.47 -3.31
N VAL A 362 14.35 4.50 -2.54
CA VAL A 362 13.71 5.82 -2.59
C VAL A 362 14.70 6.85 -3.10
N LEU A 363 14.29 7.62 -4.10
CA LEU A 363 15.00 8.77 -4.64
C LEU A 363 14.55 10.05 -3.93
N LEU A 364 15.50 10.84 -3.47
CA LEU A 364 15.32 12.18 -2.95
C LEU A 364 15.85 13.17 -3.99
N ARG A 365 14.97 14.03 -4.51
CA ARG A 365 15.28 15.03 -5.54
C ARG A 365 14.54 16.32 -5.26
N ASP A 366 15.22 17.45 -5.26
CA ASP A 366 14.64 18.80 -5.08
C ASP A 366 13.72 18.93 -3.85
N GLY A 367 14.03 18.21 -2.76
CA GLY A 367 13.21 18.16 -1.54
C GLY A 367 11.96 17.26 -1.63
N GLY A 368 11.67 16.68 -2.80
CA GLY A 368 10.66 15.63 -3.01
C GLY A 368 11.21 14.22 -2.78
N THR A 369 10.30 13.27 -2.55
CA THR A 369 10.64 11.84 -2.39
C THR A 369 9.86 10.99 -3.38
N GLU A 370 10.57 10.20 -4.19
CA GLU A 370 10.00 9.28 -5.19
C GLU A 370 10.43 7.84 -4.88
N SER A 371 9.47 6.91 -4.78
CA SER A 371 9.80 5.48 -4.67
C SER A 371 10.02 4.90 -6.07
N LEU A 372 11.14 4.24 -6.28
CA LEU A 372 11.43 3.62 -7.58
C LEU A 372 10.54 2.41 -7.83
N THR A 373 10.07 2.26 -9.07
CA THR A 373 9.36 1.07 -9.52
C THR A 373 10.38 -0.04 -9.78
N PRO A 374 10.18 -1.27 -9.26
CA PRO A 374 11.07 -2.39 -9.54
C PRO A 374 11.25 -2.65 -11.04
N TRP A 375 12.49 -2.91 -11.45
CA TRP A 375 12.91 -3.18 -12.83
C TRP A 375 12.69 -2.03 -13.82
N GLN A 376 12.28 -0.86 -13.35
CA GLN A 376 12.22 0.35 -14.15
C GLN A 376 13.53 1.12 -13.98
N GLU A 377 14.12 1.52 -15.11
CA GLU A 377 15.32 2.33 -15.11
C GLU A 377 14.97 3.82 -14.96
N THR A 378 15.55 4.48 -13.97
CA THR A 378 15.33 5.89 -13.66
C THR A 378 16.65 6.67 -13.75
N PRO A 379 16.71 7.77 -14.52
CA PRO A 379 17.91 8.59 -14.62
C PRO A 379 18.14 9.41 -13.32
N LEU A 380 19.40 9.49 -12.91
CA LEU A 380 19.85 10.29 -11.77
C LEU A 380 20.56 11.57 -12.22
N ALA A 381 20.39 12.61 -11.41
CA ALA A 381 20.99 13.93 -11.57
C ALA A 381 21.96 14.21 -10.41
N PRO A 382 22.96 15.07 -10.60
CA PRO A 382 23.81 15.54 -9.51
C PRO A 382 22.97 16.20 -8.42
N GLY A 383 23.29 15.90 -7.15
CA GLY A 383 22.53 16.32 -5.97
C GLY A 383 21.41 15.36 -5.55
N ASP A 384 21.08 14.36 -6.37
CA ASP A 384 20.15 13.31 -5.98
C ASP A 384 20.72 12.46 -4.84
N ARG A 385 19.83 11.96 -3.98
CA ARG A 385 20.18 10.98 -2.95
C ARG A 385 19.27 9.77 -3.00
N LEU A 386 19.86 8.59 -3.04
CA LEU A 386 19.16 7.33 -2.92
C LEU A 386 19.16 6.87 -1.46
N LEU A 387 18.00 6.48 -0.94
CA LEU A 387 17.86 5.74 0.30
C LEU A 387 17.78 4.26 -0.03
N VAL A 388 18.74 3.49 0.49
CA VAL A 388 18.89 2.06 0.22
C VAL A 388 18.97 1.34 1.56
N GLY A 389 17.85 0.75 2.02
CA GLY A 389 17.77 0.28 3.39
C GLY A 389 17.80 1.45 4.40
N ALA A 390 18.75 1.43 5.32
CA ALA A 390 19.06 2.49 6.28
C ALA A 390 20.27 3.35 5.86
N THR A 391 20.98 2.99 4.78
CA THR A 391 22.09 3.78 4.24
C THR A 391 21.65 4.69 3.10
N THR A 392 22.49 5.68 2.78
CA THR A 392 22.26 6.62 1.69
C THR A 392 23.36 6.51 0.64
N MET A 393 23.01 6.80 -0.61
CA MET A 393 23.97 7.03 -1.68
C MET A 393 23.73 8.39 -2.31
N ASP A 394 24.75 9.22 -2.34
CA ASP A 394 24.74 10.56 -2.90
C ASP A 394 25.29 10.54 -4.33
N ILE A 395 24.63 11.26 -5.22
CA ILE A 395 25.05 11.43 -6.62
C ILE A 395 25.74 12.77 -6.75
N GLU A 396 27.02 12.75 -7.07
CA GLU A 396 27.87 13.93 -7.14
C GLU A 396 28.69 13.94 -8.43
N HIS A 397 29.18 15.13 -8.81
CA HIS A 397 30.20 15.21 -9.84
C HIS A 397 31.52 14.65 -9.33
N VAL A 398 32.28 14.03 -10.23
CA VAL A 398 33.68 13.68 -9.96
C VAL A 398 34.47 14.99 -9.90
N ASP A 399 34.98 15.32 -8.72
CA ASP A 399 35.91 16.45 -8.55
C ASP A 399 37.19 16.15 -9.35
N GLN A 400 37.48 16.96 -10.36
CA GLN A 400 38.77 16.91 -11.05
C GLN A 400 39.81 17.65 -10.17
N ALA A 401 40.77 16.90 -9.65
CA ALA A 401 41.90 17.42 -8.88
C ALA A 401 42.95 18.10 -9.77
#